data_AF-A0AA46NC80-F1
#
_entry.id   AF-A0AA46NC80-F1
#
_cell.length_a   1.000
_cell.length_b   1.000
_cell.length_c   1.000
_cell.angle_alpha   90.00
_cell.angle_beta   90.00
_cell.angle_gamma   90.00
#
_symmetry.space_group_name_H-M   'P 1'
#
loop_
_entity.id
_entity.type
_entity.pdbx_description
1 polymer ?
#
loop_
_entity_poly.entity_id
_entity_poly.type
_entity_poly.pdbx_seq_one_letter_code
_entity_poly.pdbx_strand_id
1 'polypeptide(L)'
;MTKLSVLLLMSCTAFSVGIANAASGLISMSDNELAATEGQALMSLSYIAPNDSTNLEKLRDSSSNIGFYRLGMEAKVELNANIANLQLGCGGGNGAGACDIDIKNVSLSGLNDGTVTSGAQLGSPTFSNPRASTSAQITNPFLEFAIKNPQTAATRQMVGFRLSAEAIEGLLSLGLDNNNALSATDGIQSLSGYLQLANLSGQVTTAASTFGVSGSSNCAAIVGMPNGSCQAIAGKLNSTIGGQRDFVSYTGSGNSDTKGISVPSMTVPFTKNTTSVITGNRMTAAVVNNINVSIPHIALDCANSDRASASACGGLPTGSFVNQLAVDLVNYKKYNTGESITPNGNSASCIEVFWICVVSTAKFQMASGSTLDGLNLNVTFSEALNMFHNIPLRGTGGYLALQNQVLRWPGANNDDIAQKGWWLSFKDPIDLGYLTSTNAADISAVLPQVAGFITQSLMNSDDIPIGLIDGLGAATNNAIKKKLNIDVSSQTANLTLNNLQLTSQYLKSNCYGNLKFC
;
A
#
# COMPACT_ATOMS: atom_id res chain seq x y z
N MET A 1 -91.55 -47.23 38.40
CA MET A 1 -91.70 -46.90 39.84
C MET A 1 -90.36 -46.38 40.35
N THR A 2 -90.40 -45.56 41.41
CA THR A 2 -89.29 -44.92 42.17
C THR A 2 -88.58 -43.73 41.51
N LYS A 3 -89.01 -42.49 41.84
CA LYS A 3 -88.50 -41.54 42.88
C LYS A 3 -87.38 -40.67 42.28
N LEU A 4 -87.56 -39.41 41.87
CA LEU A 4 -88.17 -38.19 42.42
C LEU A 4 -87.53 -37.63 43.71
N SER A 5 -86.67 -36.64 43.48
CA SER A 5 -86.49 -35.35 44.17
C SER A 5 -85.62 -35.17 45.42
N VAL A 6 -84.56 -34.37 45.19
CA VAL A 6 -84.16 -33.10 45.83
C VAL A 6 -83.93 -33.05 47.35
N LEU A 7 -82.69 -32.72 47.75
CA LEU A 7 -82.27 -32.19 49.05
C LEU A 7 -81.18 -31.12 48.77
N LEU A 8 -81.49 -29.82 48.88
CA LEU A 8 -81.33 -28.90 50.03
C LEU A 8 -79.90 -28.34 50.22
N LEU A 9 -79.82 -27.00 50.26
CA LEU A 9 -78.66 -26.14 50.47
C LEU A 9 -77.98 -26.31 51.84
N MET A 10 -76.67 -26.05 51.93
CA MET A 10 -76.11 -25.15 52.96
C MET A 10 -74.71 -24.62 52.59
N SER A 11 -74.46 -23.37 53.00
CA SER A 11 -73.45 -22.40 52.56
C SER A 11 -72.30 -22.15 53.57
N CYS A 12 -71.27 -21.43 53.12
CA CYS A 12 -70.24 -20.67 53.88
C CYS A 12 -69.10 -21.48 54.55
N THR A 13 -67.81 -21.11 54.61
CA THR A 13 -67.03 -19.90 54.25
C THR A 13 -65.52 -20.23 54.37
N ALA A 14 -64.71 -19.63 53.49
CA ALA A 14 -63.27 -19.28 53.50
C ALA A 14 -62.29 -19.87 54.54
N PHE A 15 -61.12 -20.33 54.08
CA PHE A 15 -59.79 -19.79 54.46
C PHE A 15 -58.70 -20.31 53.49
N SER A 16 -57.97 -19.39 52.89
CA SER A 16 -56.85 -19.60 51.97
C SER A 16 -55.53 -19.83 52.72
N VAL A 17 -54.80 -20.89 52.37
CA VAL A 17 -53.35 -21.01 52.56
C VAL A 17 -52.76 -21.65 51.29
N GLY A 18 -52.32 -20.82 50.35
CA GLY A 18 -51.49 -21.27 49.23
C GLY A 18 -50.06 -21.46 49.73
N ILE A 19 -49.62 -22.70 49.88
CA ILE A 19 -48.21 -23.03 50.12
C ILE A 19 -47.52 -23.03 48.76
N ALA A 20 -46.79 -21.95 48.47
CA ALA A 20 -45.83 -21.93 47.38
C ALA A 20 -44.64 -22.82 47.77
N ASN A 21 -44.57 -24.02 47.19
CA ASN A 21 -43.34 -24.80 47.20
C ASN A 21 -42.47 -24.32 46.04
N ALA A 22 -41.43 -23.55 46.36
CA ALA A 22 -40.29 -23.35 45.49
C ALA A 22 -39.53 -24.68 45.38
N ALA A 23 -39.76 -25.43 44.30
CA ALA A 23 -38.91 -26.54 43.94
C ALA A 23 -37.65 -25.98 43.24
N SER A 24 -36.60 -25.75 44.03
CA SER A 24 -35.23 -25.67 43.53
C SER A 24 -34.78 -27.06 43.08
N GLY A 25 -34.44 -27.21 41.81
CA GLY A 25 -33.74 -28.38 41.29
C GLY A 25 -33.63 -28.34 39.77
N LEU A 26 -32.41 -28.41 39.25
CA LEU A 26 -32.18 -28.77 37.85
C LEU A 26 -32.75 -30.18 37.63
N ILE A 27 -33.67 -30.33 36.68
CA ILE A 27 -34.28 -31.61 36.32
C ILE A 27 -33.38 -32.28 35.28
N SER A 28 -32.91 -33.49 35.57
CA SER A 28 -32.20 -34.33 34.60
C SER A 28 -33.18 -34.76 33.51
N MET A 29 -32.96 -34.34 32.27
CA MET A 29 -33.69 -34.80 31.09
C MET A 29 -32.88 -35.88 30.35
N SER A 30 -33.57 -36.85 29.76
CA SER A 30 -32.97 -37.88 28.90
C SER A 30 -32.71 -37.36 27.48
N ASP A 31 -31.78 -37.98 26.74
CA ASP A 31 -31.44 -37.58 25.36
C ASP A 31 -32.66 -37.56 24.42
N ASN A 32 -33.66 -38.42 24.65
CA ASN A 32 -34.91 -38.42 23.90
C ASN A 32 -35.81 -37.22 24.22
N GLU A 33 -35.83 -36.75 25.47
CA GLU A 33 -36.59 -35.55 25.87
C GLU A 33 -35.85 -34.26 25.45
N LEU A 34 -34.51 -34.30 25.41
CA LEU A 34 -33.67 -33.24 24.86
C LEU A 34 -33.87 -33.09 23.34
N ALA A 35 -33.95 -34.22 22.61
CA ALA A 35 -34.18 -34.24 21.16
C ALA A 35 -35.61 -33.87 20.76
N ALA A 36 -36.60 -34.11 21.63
CA ALA A 36 -38.01 -33.74 21.39
C ALA A 36 -38.29 -32.24 21.57
N THR A 37 -37.34 -31.48 22.11
CA THR A 37 -37.45 -30.02 22.24
C THR A 37 -36.79 -29.37 21.02
N GLU A 38 -37.55 -29.12 19.95
CA GLU A 38 -37.11 -28.30 18.81
C GLU A 38 -36.98 -26.83 19.24
N GLY A 39 -35.86 -26.50 19.87
CA GLY A 39 -35.39 -25.12 20.03
C GLY A 39 -34.23 -24.88 19.08
N GLN A 40 -34.27 -23.80 18.28
CA GLN A 40 -33.04 -23.25 17.72
C GLN A 40 -32.16 -22.84 18.91
N ALA A 41 -31.15 -23.64 19.21
CA ALA A 41 -30.24 -23.35 20.31
C ALA A 41 -29.42 -22.12 19.91
N LEU A 42 -29.69 -20.98 20.57
CA LEU A 42 -28.97 -19.74 20.35
C LEU A 42 -27.44 -19.92 20.45
N MET A 43 -26.99 -20.87 21.27
CA MET A 43 -25.58 -21.23 21.43
C MET A 43 -25.34 -22.65 20.91
N SER A 44 -24.31 -22.84 20.09
CA SER A 44 -23.88 -24.13 19.56
C SER A 44 -22.46 -24.47 20.00
N LEU A 45 -22.20 -25.74 20.31
CA LEU A 45 -20.86 -26.24 20.63
C LEU A 45 -20.41 -27.20 19.53
N SER A 46 -19.21 -26.99 18.99
CA SER A 46 -18.57 -27.90 18.03
C SER A 46 -17.12 -28.17 18.41
N TYR A 47 -16.61 -29.31 17.95
CA TYR A 47 -15.25 -29.76 18.24
C TYR A 47 -14.58 -30.33 16.98
N ILE A 48 -13.37 -29.85 16.68
CA ILE A 48 -12.49 -30.40 15.65
C ILE A 48 -11.35 -31.14 16.35
N ALA A 49 -11.25 -32.46 16.12
CA ALA A 49 -10.24 -33.30 16.74
C ALA A 49 -8.82 -33.03 16.17
N PRO A 50 -7.75 -33.28 16.94
CA PRO A 50 -6.37 -33.15 16.45
C PRO A 50 -6.09 -33.92 15.17
N ASN A 51 -6.67 -35.10 15.01
CA ASN A 51 -6.44 -35.98 13.89
C ASN A 51 -7.45 -35.81 12.74
N ASP A 52 -8.41 -34.89 12.86
CA ASP A 52 -9.44 -34.63 11.84
C ASP A 52 -8.80 -34.14 10.52
N SER A 53 -9.33 -34.58 9.38
CA SER A 53 -8.86 -34.15 8.05
C SER A 53 -9.09 -32.66 7.77
N THR A 54 -10.05 -32.05 8.44
CA THR A 54 -10.40 -30.62 8.33
C THR A 54 -9.57 -29.73 9.25
N ASN A 55 -8.76 -30.32 10.14
CA ASN A 55 -7.91 -29.60 11.06
C ASN A 55 -6.70 -28.99 10.32
N LEU A 56 -6.77 -27.69 10.02
CA LEU A 56 -5.73 -26.96 9.32
C LEU A 56 -4.39 -26.91 10.07
N GLU A 57 -4.42 -27.02 11.41
CA GLU A 57 -3.22 -27.03 12.24
C GLU A 57 -2.43 -28.34 12.07
N LYS A 58 -3.11 -29.48 11.89
CA LYS A 58 -2.47 -30.75 11.52
C LYS A 58 -1.82 -30.68 10.14
N LEU A 59 -2.45 -29.98 9.18
CA LEU A 59 -1.88 -29.78 7.85
C LEU A 59 -0.65 -28.88 7.87
N ARG A 60 -0.63 -27.88 8.76
CA ARG A 60 0.54 -27.02 8.99
C ARG A 60 1.67 -27.76 9.70
N ASP A 61 1.33 -28.52 10.73
CA ASP A 61 2.26 -29.26 11.57
C ASP A 61 1.67 -30.63 11.92
N SER A 62 2.13 -31.67 11.23
CA SER A 62 1.66 -33.05 11.41
C SER A 62 1.91 -33.62 12.82
N SER A 63 2.79 -33.00 13.60
CA SER A 63 3.08 -33.38 14.99
C SER A 63 2.21 -32.62 16.01
N SER A 64 1.40 -31.65 15.55
CA SER A 64 0.51 -30.90 16.42
C SER A 64 -0.61 -31.80 16.95
N ASN A 65 -0.72 -31.90 18.28
CA ASN A 65 -1.81 -32.58 18.96
C ASN A 65 -2.83 -31.55 19.47
N ILE A 66 -3.39 -30.74 18.57
CA ILE A 66 -4.24 -29.59 18.93
C ILE A 66 -5.65 -29.78 18.37
N GLY A 67 -6.64 -29.76 19.26
CA GLY A 67 -8.06 -29.76 18.89
C GLY A 67 -8.69 -28.39 19.16
N PHE A 68 -9.80 -28.10 18.48
CA PHE A 68 -10.49 -26.81 18.56
C PHE A 68 -11.90 -26.99 19.10
N TYR A 69 -12.25 -26.23 20.15
CA TYR A 69 -13.60 -26.19 20.70
C TYR A 69 -14.23 -24.84 20.39
N ARG A 70 -15.30 -24.83 19.60
CA ARG A 70 -16.01 -23.61 19.19
C ARG A 70 -17.36 -23.52 19.89
N LEU A 71 -17.56 -22.41 20.58
CA LEU A 71 -18.84 -21.95 21.10
C LEU A 71 -19.37 -20.86 20.16
N GLY A 72 -20.31 -21.22 19.30
CA GLY A 72 -20.98 -20.30 18.37
C GLY A 72 -22.27 -19.74 18.94
N MET A 73 -22.65 -18.56 18.47
CA MET A 73 -23.96 -17.97 18.71
C MET A 73 -24.67 -17.78 17.37
N GLU A 74 -25.87 -18.32 17.23
CA GLU A 74 -26.71 -18.18 16.03
C GLU A 74 -27.50 -16.87 16.11
N ALA A 75 -26.82 -15.76 15.83
CA ALA A 75 -27.41 -14.42 15.91
C ALA A 75 -26.76 -13.44 14.94
N LYS A 76 -27.48 -12.34 14.66
CA LYS A 76 -26.91 -11.10 14.13
C LYS A 76 -26.73 -10.12 15.28
N VAL A 77 -25.49 -9.77 15.57
CA VAL A 77 -25.13 -8.78 16.59
C VAL A 77 -24.85 -7.45 15.91
N GLU A 78 -25.57 -6.41 16.32
CA GLU A 78 -25.30 -5.05 15.88
C GLU A 78 -24.37 -4.35 16.89
N LEU A 79 -23.25 -3.82 16.40
CA LEU A 79 -22.27 -3.11 17.22
C LEU A 79 -21.88 -1.78 16.57
N ASN A 80 -22.10 -0.70 17.31
CA ASN A 80 -21.43 0.57 17.07
C ASN A 80 -20.49 0.82 18.25
N ALA A 81 -19.22 1.06 17.97
CA ALA A 81 -18.22 1.25 19.00
C ALA A 81 -17.17 2.28 18.58
N ASN A 82 -16.66 3.01 19.57
CA ASN A 82 -15.46 3.81 19.45
C ASN A 82 -14.53 3.46 20.60
N ILE A 83 -13.26 3.22 20.29
CA ILE A 83 -12.25 2.73 21.23
C ILE A 83 -11.05 3.65 21.11
N ALA A 84 -10.76 4.41 22.17
CA ALA A 84 -9.69 5.41 22.13
C ALA A 84 -8.30 4.76 21.94
N ASN A 85 -8.10 3.61 22.59
CA ASN A 85 -6.85 2.84 22.51
C ASN A 85 -7.16 1.34 22.50
N LEU A 86 -6.89 0.68 21.38
CA LEU A 86 -6.88 -0.78 21.29
C LEU A 86 -5.43 -1.27 21.37
N GLN A 87 -5.02 -1.63 22.58
CA GLN A 87 -3.66 -2.08 22.87
C GLN A 87 -3.65 -3.51 23.39
N LEU A 88 -3.05 -4.40 22.62
CA LEU A 88 -3.00 -5.83 22.89
C LEU A 88 -1.56 -6.35 22.78
N GLY A 89 -1.16 -7.15 23.76
CA GLY A 89 0.19 -7.72 23.80
C GLY A 89 1.28 -6.67 23.99
N CYS A 90 1.03 -5.62 24.78
CA CYS A 90 2.05 -4.62 25.08
C CYS A 90 2.98 -5.08 26.21
N GLY A 91 4.29 -4.93 26.04
CA GLY A 91 5.26 -5.25 27.09
C GLY A 91 5.50 -6.76 27.28
N GLY A 92 5.95 -7.13 28.48
CA GLY A 92 6.20 -8.53 28.84
C GLY A 92 7.15 -9.23 27.85
N GLY A 93 6.70 -10.35 27.29
CA GLY A 93 7.46 -11.14 26.30
C GLY A 93 7.77 -10.42 24.98
N ASN A 94 7.17 -9.25 24.76
CA ASN A 94 7.35 -8.47 23.54
C ASN A 94 8.40 -7.36 23.69
N GLY A 95 8.84 -7.09 24.92
CA GLY A 95 9.77 -6.00 25.24
C GLY A 95 9.06 -4.68 25.56
N ALA A 96 9.77 -3.77 26.23
CA ALA A 96 9.21 -2.48 26.64
C ALA A 96 8.75 -1.66 25.42
N GLY A 97 7.53 -1.13 25.47
CA GLY A 97 6.97 -0.28 24.41
C GLY A 97 6.56 -1.00 23.12
N ALA A 98 6.73 -2.32 23.04
CA ALA A 98 6.30 -3.11 21.89
C ALA A 98 4.94 -3.76 22.15
N CYS A 99 3.98 -3.51 21.26
CA CYS A 99 2.66 -4.11 21.26
C CYS A 99 2.47 -4.98 20.02
N ASP A 100 1.78 -6.11 20.15
CA ASP A 100 1.39 -6.91 19.00
C ASP A 100 0.34 -6.18 18.17
N ILE A 101 -0.64 -5.54 18.81
CA ILE A 101 -1.61 -4.65 18.18
C ILE A 101 -1.69 -3.37 19.01
N ASP A 102 -1.44 -2.22 18.37
CA ASP A 102 -1.68 -0.90 18.96
C ASP A 102 -2.35 -0.01 17.91
N ILE A 103 -3.62 0.33 18.17
CA ILE A 103 -4.40 1.19 17.30
C ILE A 103 -5.04 2.30 18.14
N LYS A 104 -4.89 3.54 17.68
CA LYS A 104 -5.47 4.73 18.30
C LYS A 104 -6.74 5.12 17.58
N ASN A 105 -7.75 5.54 18.35
CA ASN A 105 -9.02 6.06 17.85
C ASN A 105 -9.70 5.10 16.85
N VAL A 106 -9.95 3.88 17.28
CA VAL A 106 -10.68 2.88 16.50
C VAL A 106 -12.16 3.22 16.53
N SER A 107 -12.83 3.09 15.40
CA SER A 107 -14.27 3.21 15.30
C SER A 107 -14.84 2.09 14.44
N LEU A 108 -15.92 1.48 14.90
CA LEU A 108 -16.67 0.47 14.18
C LEU A 108 -18.13 0.93 14.05
N SER A 109 -18.60 1.01 12.82
CA SER A 109 -19.97 1.44 12.49
C SER A 109 -20.55 0.61 11.35
N GLY A 110 -21.78 0.91 10.95
CA GLY A 110 -22.31 0.40 9.69
C GLY A 110 -21.47 0.85 8.49
N LEU A 111 -21.63 0.15 7.37
CA LEU A 111 -21.00 0.55 6.10
C LEU A 111 -21.50 1.91 5.63
N ASN A 112 -20.65 2.60 4.87
CA ASN A 112 -21.01 3.81 4.15
C ASN A 112 -22.01 3.50 3.02
N ASP A 113 -22.92 4.45 2.74
CA ASP A 113 -23.94 4.34 1.69
C ASP A 113 -23.53 5.04 0.39
N GLY A 114 -22.37 5.69 0.39
CA GLY A 114 -21.76 6.27 -0.80
C GLY A 114 -20.32 6.65 -0.58
N THR A 115 -19.70 7.22 -1.61
CA THR A 115 -18.36 7.79 -1.55
C THR A 115 -18.36 9.16 -2.22
N VAL A 116 -17.47 10.05 -1.77
CA VAL A 116 -17.23 11.33 -2.43
C VAL A 116 -16.78 11.08 -3.88
N THR A 117 -17.38 11.78 -4.85
CA THR A 117 -17.17 11.54 -6.30
C THR A 117 -16.25 12.55 -6.97
N SER A 118 -15.82 13.61 -6.28
CA SER A 118 -14.89 14.62 -6.81
C SER A 118 -14.19 15.40 -5.69
N GLY A 119 -13.10 16.09 -6.03
CA GLY A 119 -12.37 16.96 -5.11
C GLY A 119 -11.36 16.24 -4.22
N ALA A 120 -10.87 16.94 -3.18
CA ALA A 120 -9.76 16.50 -2.34
C ALA A 120 -10.03 15.23 -1.51
N GLN A 121 -11.29 14.83 -1.36
CA GLN A 121 -11.71 13.65 -0.58
C GLN A 121 -12.25 12.52 -1.47
N LEU A 122 -11.94 12.53 -2.78
CA LEU A 122 -12.41 11.52 -3.74
C LEU A 122 -12.26 10.10 -3.19
N GLY A 123 -13.34 9.32 -3.23
CA GLY A 123 -13.38 7.94 -2.75
C GLY A 123 -13.60 7.78 -1.25
N SER A 124 -13.58 8.86 -0.46
CA SER A 124 -13.84 8.78 0.99
C SER A 124 -15.32 8.47 1.29
N PRO A 125 -15.61 7.76 2.38
CA PRO A 125 -16.96 7.31 2.72
C PRO A 125 -17.92 8.47 3.02
N THR A 126 -19.16 8.37 2.51
CA THR A 126 -20.28 9.25 2.85
C THR A 126 -21.39 8.47 3.54
N PHE A 127 -22.22 9.19 4.30
CA PHE A 127 -23.38 8.64 5.01
C PHE A 127 -24.55 9.61 4.85
N SER A 128 -25.72 9.12 4.44
CA SER A 128 -26.96 9.89 4.32
C SER A 128 -27.53 10.26 5.69
N ASN A 129 -27.33 9.39 6.69
CA ASN A 129 -27.64 9.62 8.10
C ASN A 129 -26.37 9.86 8.91
N PRO A 130 -26.44 10.40 10.14
CA PRO A 130 -25.27 10.46 11.02
C PRO A 130 -24.62 9.07 11.15
N ARG A 131 -23.31 8.96 10.90
CA ARG A 131 -22.57 7.69 10.99
C ARG A 131 -22.81 6.99 12.35
N ALA A 132 -22.87 7.78 13.43
CA ALA A 132 -23.15 7.33 14.79
C ALA A 132 -24.51 6.64 14.98
N SER A 133 -25.44 6.76 14.03
CA SER A 133 -26.73 6.05 14.05
C SER A 133 -26.70 4.72 13.29
N THR A 134 -25.52 4.28 12.82
CA THR A 134 -25.36 3.03 12.06
C THR A 134 -24.55 2.02 12.86
N SER A 135 -24.85 0.74 12.75
CA SER A 135 -24.14 -0.34 13.46
C SER A 135 -23.53 -1.32 12.49
N ALA A 136 -22.34 -1.83 12.81
CA ALA A 136 -21.78 -2.98 12.11
C ALA A 136 -22.62 -4.22 12.44
N GLN A 137 -22.85 -5.07 11.45
CA GLN A 137 -23.53 -6.35 11.62
C GLN A 137 -22.49 -7.46 11.71
N ILE A 138 -22.52 -8.21 12.81
CA ILE A 138 -21.66 -9.36 13.08
C ILE A 138 -22.55 -10.59 13.05
N THR A 139 -22.40 -11.41 12.01
CA THR A 139 -23.23 -12.60 11.79
C THR A 139 -22.54 -13.85 12.33
N ASN A 140 -23.28 -14.62 13.12
CA ASN A 140 -22.85 -15.88 13.73
C ASN A 140 -21.51 -15.79 14.47
N PRO A 141 -21.35 -14.85 15.43
CA PRO A 141 -20.12 -14.72 16.19
C PRO A 141 -19.84 -15.98 17.02
N PHE A 142 -18.57 -16.25 17.26
CA PHE A 142 -18.13 -17.41 18.02
C PHE A 142 -16.82 -17.17 18.77
N LEU A 143 -16.67 -17.89 19.87
CA LEU A 143 -15.43 -18.02 20.63
C LEU A 143 -14.88 -19.43 20.40
N GLU A 144 -13.61 -19.54 20.05
CA GLU A 144 -12.97 -20.85 19.82
C GLU A 144 -11.67 -20.98 20.59
N PHE A 145 -11.48 -22.13 21.24
CA PHE A 145 -10.29 -22.46 22.02
C PHE A 145 -9.45 -23.52 21.33
N ALA A 146 -8.15 -23.28 21.26
CA ALA A 146 -7.15 -24.26 20.84
C ALA A 146 -6.61 -25.02 22.06
N ILE A 147 -6.82 -26.33 22.10
CA ILE A 147 -6.43 -27.19 23.22
C ILE A 147 -5.42 -28.23 22.74
N LYS A 148 -4.21 -28.18 23.32
CA LYS A 148 -3.17 -29.19 23.14
C LYS A 148 -3.44 -30.42 24.02
N ASN A 149 -3.22 -31.59 23.47
CA ASN A 149 -3.49 -32.90 24.07
C ASN A 149 -4.91 -33.02 24.64
N PRO A 150 -5.98 -32.75 23.85
CA PRO A 150 -7.34 -32.67 24.40
C PRO A 150 -7.81 -33.98 25.04
N GLN A 151 -7.29 -35.14 24.63
CA GLN A 151 -7.65 -36.45 25.17
C GLN A 151 -6.88 -36.83 26.45
N THR A 152 -5.79 -36.13 26.81
CA THR A 152 -4.92 -36.52 27.94
C THR A 152 -4.99 -35.48 29.06
N ALA A 153 -5.77 -35.76 30.11
CA ALA A 153 -6.01 -34.81 31.20
C ALA A 153 -4.72 -34.26 31.85
N ALA A 154 -3.70 -35.10 32.04
CA ALA A 154 -2.43 -34.70 32.68
C ALA A 154 -1.59 -33.70 31.87
N THR A 155 -1.81 -33.64 30.55
CA THR A 155 -1.03 -32.79 29.63
C THR A 155 -1.91 -31.87 28.80
N ARG A 156 -3.20 -31.76 29.16
CA ARG A 156 -4.18 -30.92 28.47
C ARG A 156 -3.87 -29.45 28.77
N GLN A 157 -3.71 -28.65 27.72
CA GLN A 157 -3.33 -27.25 27.87
C GLN A 157 -4.07 -26.38 26.84
N MET A 158 -4.63 -25.25 27.27
CA MET A 158 -5.05 -24.20 26.36
C MET A 158 -3.81 -23.52 25.76
N VAL A 159 -3.70 -23.53 24.44
CA VAL A 159 -2.60 -22.88 23.71
C VAL A 159 -3.02 -21.58 23.02
N GLY A 160 -4.33 -21.33 22.92
CA GLY A 160 -4.86 -20.05 22.47
C GLY A 160 -6.39 -20.00 22.48
N PHE A 161 -6.92 -18.82 22.22
CA PHE A 161 -8.33 -18.60 21.92
C PHE A 161 -8.48 -17.56 20.81
N ARG A 162 -9.62 -17.58 20.10
CA ARG A 162 -10.00 -16.54 19.16
C ARG A 162 -11.46 -16.14 19.31
N LEU A 163 -11.71 -14.86 19.08
CA LEU A 163 -13.03 -14.28 18.84
C LEU A 163 -13.17 -14.10 17.33
N SER A 164 -14.26 -14.59 16.76
CA SER A 164 -14.45 -14.61 15.31
C SER A 164 -15.92 -14.49 14.96
N ALA A 165 -16.21 -14.21 13.70
CA ALA A 165 -17.56 -14.28 13.14
C ALA A 165 -17.53 -14.94 11.76
N GLU A 166 -18.69 -15.42 11.32
CA GLU A 166 -18.83 -15.92 9.96
C GLU A 166 -18.70 -14.78 8.94
N ALA A 167 -19.38 -13.66 9.21
CA ALA A 167 -19.34 -12.47 8.38
C ALA A 167 -19.44 -11.20 9.23
N ILE A 168 -18.59 -10.22 8.93
CA ILE A 168 -18.61 -8.88 9.51
C ILE A 168 -18.93 -7.89 8.39
N GLU A 169 -19.99 -7.12 8.58
CA GLU A 169 -20.40 -6.05 7.68
C GLU A 169 -20.37 -4.72 8.41
N GLY A 170 -19.40 -3.86 8.09
CA GLY A 170 -19.23 -2.59 8.77
C GLY A 170 -18.03 -1.80 8.26
N LEU A 171 -17.93 -0.54 8.65
CA LEU A 171 -16.76 0.29 8.40
C LEU A 171 -15.89 0.33 9.65
N LEU A 172 -14.69 -0.26 9.55
CA LEU A 172 -13.63 -0.09 10.54
C LEU A 172 -12.84 1.17 10.17
N SER A 173 -12.89 2.18 11.03
CA SER A 173 -12.08 3.38 10.90
C SER A 173 -11.00 3.45 11.97
N LEU A 174 -9.82 3.94 11.58
CA LEU A 174 -8.63 3.93 12.42
C LEU A 174 -8.00 5.32 12.38
N GLY A 175 -7.94 5.99 13.53
CA GLY A 175 -7.46 7.35 13.64
C GLY A 175 -8.55 8.42 13.55
N LEU A 176 -8.17 9.69 13.47
CA LEU A 176 -9.07 10.85 13.46
C LEU A 176 -8.85 11.76 12.26
N ASP A 177 -7.62 11.86 11.77
CA ASP A 177 -7.26 12.78 10.71
C ASP A 177 -6.38 12.09 9.65
N ASN A 178 -6.73 12.27 8.38
CA ASN A 178 -5.90 11.88 7.25
C ASN A 178 -4.86 12.99 7.03
N ASN A 179 -3.66 12.84 7.59
CA ASN A 179 -2.59 13.85 7.48
C ASN A 179 -1.44 13.37 6.60
N ASN A 180 -0.68 14.33 6.04
CA ASN A 180 0.51 14.06 5.23
C ASN A 180 1.74 13.63 6.04
N ALA A 181 1.65 13.68 7.37
CA ALA A 181 2.74 13.35 8.28
C ALA A 181 2.35 12.14 9.14
N LEU A 182 3.34 11.27 9.38
CA LEU A 182 3.17 10.12 10.27
C LEU A 182 2.80 10.60 11.68
N SER A 183 1.81 9.94 12.28
CA SER A 183 1.38 10.20 13.64
C SER A 183 1.79 9.06 14.57
N ALA A 184 2.39 9.40 15.72
CA ALA A 184 2.65 8.47 16.80
C ALA A 184 1.46 8.31 17.78
N THR A 185 0.39 9.08 17.55
CA THR A 185 -0.76 9.18 18.47
C THR A 185 -2.10 8.94 17.78
N ASP A 186 -2.08 8.54 16.51
CA ASP A 186 -3.29 8.39 15.69
C ASP A 186 -3.15 7.26 14.67
N GLY A 187 -4.21 6.47 14.45
CA GLY A 187 -4.20 5.33 13.54
C GLY A 187 -3.46 4.10 14.09
N ILE A 188 -3.15 3.15 13.20
CA ILE A 188 -2.42 1.90 13.53
C ILE A 188 -0.94 2.22 13.82
N GLN A 189 -0.49 1.98 15.05
CA GLN A 189 0.91 2.13 15.45
C GLN A 189 1.70 0.84 15.26
N SER A 190 1.05 -0.31 15.49
CA SER A 190 1.63 -1.63 15.34
C SER A 190 0.52 -2.64 15.04
N LEU A 191 0.74 -3.54 14.09
CA LEU A 191 -0.20 -4.60 13.76
C LEU A 191 0.50 -5.94 13.53
N SER A 192 0.13 -6.92 14.34
CA SER A 192 0.44 -8.33 14.12
C SER A 192 -0.81 -8.99 13.54
N GLY A 193 -0.71 -9.50 12.32
CA GLY A 193 -1.91 -9.94 11.63
C GLY A 193 -1.73 -10.40 10.20
N TYR A 194 -2.88 -10.64 9.59
CA TYR A 194 -3.03 -11.07 8.21
C TYR A 194 -4.16 -10.28 7.54
N LEU A 195 -3.85 -9.62 6.44
CA LEU A 195 -4.77 -8.82 5.64
C LEU A 195 -4.54 -9.15 4.17
N GLN A 196 -5.62 -9.15 3.40
CA GLN A 196 -5.55 -9.20 1.95
C GLN A 196 -6.10 -7.91 1.38
N LEU A 197 -5.42 -7.35 0.40
CA LEU A 197 -5.93 -6.26 -0.42
C LEU A 197 -6.41 -6.84 -1.74
N ALA A 198 -7.61 -6.44 -2.15
CA ALA A 198 -8.19 -6.78 -3.45
C ALA A 198 -7.36 -6.16 -4.59
N ASN A 199 -7.88 -6.26 -5.81
CA ASN A 199 -7.26 -5.60 -6.96
C ASN A 199 -7.19 -4.09 -6.72
N LEU A 200 -6.01 -3.50 -6.94
CA LEU A 200 -5.79 -2.08 -6.72
C LEU A 200 -5.83 -1.36 -8.06
N SER A 201 -6.48 -0.20 -8.09
CA SER A 201 -6.43 0.69 -9.24
C SER A 201 -6.42 2.13 -8.76
N GLY A 202 -5.82 3.02 -9.54
CA GLY A 202 -5.63 4.38 -9.10
C GLY A 202 -4.81 5.22 -10.04
N GLN A 203 -4.47 6.40 -9.58
CA GLN A 203 -3.57 7.32 -10.25
C GLN A 203 -2.67 8.04 -9.24
N VAL A 204 -1.45 8.35 -9.66
CA VAL A 204 -0.51 9.15 -8.88
C VAL A 204 -0.05 10.30 -9.74
N THR A 205 -0.05 11.51 -9.17
CA THR A 205 0.55 12.68 -9.82
C THR A 205 1.99 12.81 -9.36
N THR A 206 2.94 12.93 -10.27
CA THR A 206 4.36 13.15 -9.94
C THR A 206 4.65 14.64 -9.76
N ALA A 207 5.64 14.98 -8.94
CA ALA A 207 6.13 16.35 -8.86
C ALA A 207 6.92 16.70 -10.13
N ALA A 208 6.80 17.94 -10.60
CA ALA A 208 7.71 18.45 -11.62
C ALA A 208 9.14 18.44 -11.05
N SER A 209 10.12 18.11 -11.89
CA SER A 209 11.52 17.95 -11.46
C SER A 209 12.51 18.45 -12.51
N THR A 210 13.79 18.43 -12.19
CA THR A 210 14.88 18.76 -13.12
C THR A 210 15.87 17.61 -13.17
N PHE A 211 16.06 17.05 -14.35
CA PHE A 211 17.01 15.98 -14.63
C PHE A 211 18.40 16.54 -15.02
N GLY A 212 19.45 15.78 -14.75
CA GLY A 212 20.82 16.06 -15.19
C GLY A 212 21.61 17.00 -14.29
N VAL A 213 21.00 17.57 -13.24
CA VAL A 213 21.67 18.50 -12.32
C VAL A 213 22.30 17.81 -11.12
N SER A 214 21.72 16.70 -10.67
CA SER A 214 22.16 16.01 -9.45
C SER A 214 23.35 15.08 -9.70
N GLY A 215 24.30 15.09 -8.77
CA GLY A 215 25.47 14.22 -8.74
C GLY A 215 26.76 14.97 -8.38
N SER A 216 27.87 14.25 -8.33
CA SER A 216 29.20 14.81 -8.04
C SER A 216 29.79 15.53 -9.27
N SER A 217 30.89 16.27 -9.07
CA SER A 217 31.58 16.99 -10.15
C SER A 217 32.13 16.06 -11.25
N ASN A 218 32.58 14.86 -10.87
CA ASN A 218 33.13 13.84 -11.78
C ASN A 218 32.13 12.70 -12.03
N CYS A 219 30.85 13.07 -12.12
CA CYS A 219 29.75 12.15 -12.34
C CYS A 219 29.95 11.31 -13.60
N ALA A 220 29.91 9.99 -13.48
CA ALA A 220 30.04 9.09 -14.62
C ALA A 220 28.67 8.65 -15.13
N ALA A 221 28.50 8.63 -16.45
CA ALA A 221 27.39 7.94 -17.09
C ALA A 221 27.70 6.44 -17.14
N ILE A 222 26.76 5.59 -16.75
CA ILE A 222 26.91 4.13 -16.83
C ILE A 222 25.91 3.60 -17.85
N VAL A 223 26.41 2.79 -18.79
CA VAL A 223 25.58 2.28 -19.88
C VAL A 223 24.55 1.27 -19.35
N GLY A 224 23.26 1.60 -19.38
CA GLY A 224 22.18 0.66 -19.06
C GLY A 224 22.05 0.23 -17.60
N MET A 225 22.76 0.90 -16.67
CA MET A 225 22.68 0.61 -15.24
C MET A 225 22.38 1.89 -14.43
N PRO A 226 21.82 1.75 -13.20
CA PRO A 226 21.61 2.90 -12.33
C PRO A 226 22.90 3.64 -11.99
N ASN A 227 22.89 4.96 -12.19
CA ASN A 227 24.02 5.85 -11.91
C ASN A 227 24.14 6.24 -10.43
N GLY A 228 23.67 5.44 -9.47
CA GLY A 228 23.67 5.82 -8.04
C GLY A 228 22.89 7.11 -7.79
N SER A 229 23.54 8.21 -7.37
CA SER A 229 22.95 9.55 -7.25
C SER A 229 23.23 10.47 -8.45
N CYS A 230 23.96 9.97 -9.44
CA CYS A 230 24.41 10.68 -10.62
C CYS A 230 23.35 10.68 -11.72
N GLN A 231 23.20 11.79 -12.43
CA GLN A 231 22.27 11.92 -13.57
C GLN A 231 23.00 12.22 -14.89
N ALA A 232 24.29 11.89 -14.98
CA ALA A 232 25.05 12.05 -16.22
C ALA A 232 24.58 11.06 -17.29
N ILE A 233 24.53 11.54 -18.53
CA ILE A 233 24.23 10.74 -19.71
C ILE A 233 25.40 10.78 -20.68
N ALA A 234 25.54 9.73 -21.49
CA ALA A 234 26.50 9.71 -22.58
C ALA A 234 25.85 9.25 -23.89
N GLY A 235 26.44 9.64 -25.01
CA GLY A 235 25.99 9.21 -26.33
C GLY A 235 27.06 9.40 -27.39
N LYS A 236 26.73 9.00 -28.61
CA LYS A 236 27.60 9.13 -29.78
C LYS A 236 27.20 10.34 -30.61
N LEU A 237 28.18 11.02 -31.19
CA LEU A 237 27.97 12.11 -32.13
C LEU A 237 28.93 12.02 -33.30
N ASN A 238 28.54 12.62 -34.42
CA ASN A 238 29.38 12.75 -35.60
C ASN A 238 29.40 14.21 -36.04
N SER A 239 30.55 14.86 -35.90
CA SER A 239 30.74 16.26 -36.25
C SER A 239 31.38 16.40 -37.62
N THR A 240 30.85 17.31 -38.45
CA THR A 240 31.44 17.63 -39.77
C THR A 240 32.91 18.08 -39.68
N ILE A 241 33.31 18.69 -38.55
CA ILE A 241 34.65 19.25 -38.34
C ILE A 241 35.53 18.30 -37.52
N GLY A 242 34.92 17.52 -36.61
CA GLY A 242 35.63 16.69 -35.64
C GLY A 242 35.59 15.18 -35.91
N GLY A 243 34.77 14.72 -36.86
CA GLY A 243 34.46 13.30 -37.07
C GLY A 243 33.65 12.70 -35.91
N GLN A 244 33.68 11.37 -35.80
CA GLN A 244 32.98 10.62 -34.75
C GLN A 244 33.64 10.84 -33.39
N ARG A 245 32.82 11.11 -32.38
CA ARG A 245 33.19 11.25 -30.96
C ARG A 245 32.06 10.74 -30.10
N ASP A 246 32.37 10.48 -28.84
CA ASP A 246 31.36 10.30 -27.82
C ASP A 246 31.29 11.55 -26.95
N PHE A 247 30.20 11.70 -26.21
CA PHE A 247 30.07 12.75 -25.22
C PHE A 247 29.58 12.19 -23.90
N VAL A 248 29.87 12.92 -22.82
CA VAL A 248 29.31 12.69 -21.48
C VAL A 248 28.87 14.02 -20.90
N SER A 249 27.66 14.09 -20.33
CA SER A 249 27.17 15.30 -19.70
C SER A 249 27.76 15.51 -18.31
N TYR A 250 28.10 16.75 -17.98
CA TYR A 250 28.34 17.17 -16.61
C TYR A 250 27.03 17.32 -15.83
N THR A 251 27.12 17.16 -14.51
CA THR A 251 26.07 17.61 -13.58
C THR A 251 26.22 19.09 -13.24
N GLY A 252 25.26 19.64 -12.50
CA GLY A 252 25.35 21.03 -12.00
C GLY A 252 26.55 21.27 -11.08
N SER A 253 27.05 20.22 -10.39
CA SER A 253 28.28 20.31 -9.60
C SER A 253 29.56 20.22 -10.45
N GLY A 254 29.48 19.62 -11.64
CA GLY A 254 30.64 19.43 -12.53
C GLY A 254 30.86 20.61 -13.45
N ASN A 255 29.79 21.29 -13.89
CA ASN A 255 29.87 22.45 -14.75
C ASN A 255 28.63 23.35 -14.57
N SER A 256 28.85 24.65 -14.35
CA SER A 256 27.78 25.64 -14.14
C SER A 256 26.93 25.90 -15.39
N ASP A 257 27.41 25.50 -16.57
CA ASP A 257 26.65 25.52 -17.82
C ASP A 257 25.63 24.38 -17.91
N THR A 258 25.72 23.34 -17.06
CA THR A 258 24.63 22.39 -16.86
C THR A 258 23.53 23.07 -16.06
N LYS A 259 22.45 23.43 -16.75
CA LYS A 259 21.24 23.95 -16.11
C LYS A 259 20.31 22.81 -15.73
N GLY A 260 20.26 21.74 -16.54
CA GLY A 260 19.36 20.60 -16.39
C GLY A 260 18.35 20.47 -17.53
N ILE A 261 17.48 19.48 -17.42
CA ILE A 261 16.34 19.24 -18.31
C ILE A 261 15.07 19.19 -17.46
N SER A 262 14.11 20.07 -17.71
CA SER A 262 12.83 20.08 -17.02
C SER A 262 12.03 18.82 -17.32
N VAL A 263 11.52 18.18 -16.27
CA VAL A 263 10.63 17.01 -16.33
C VAL A 263 9.24 17.46 -15.84
N PRO A 264 8.18 17.34 -16.65
CA PRO A 264 6.85 17.78 -16.27
C PRO A 264 6.26 16.92 -15.15
N SER A 265 5.38 17.52 -14.35
CA SER A 265 4.43 16.80 -13.51
C SER A 265 3.46 16.01 -14.40
N MET A 266 3.24 14.74 -14.07
CA MET A 266 2.39 13.84 -14.83
C MET A 266 1.47 13.07 -13.90
N THR A 267 0.20 12.92 -14.29
CA THR A 267 -0.74 12.01 -13.64
C THR A 267 -0.69 10.68 -14.35
N VAL A 268 -0.29 9.63 -13.64
CA VAL A 268 -0.06 8.31 -14.20
C VAL A 268 -1.00 7.30 -13.55
N PRO A 269 -1.85 6.61 -14.32
CA PRO A 269 -2.71 5.56 -13.79
C PRO A 269 -1.91 4.28 -13.50
N PHE A 270 -2.35 3.50 -12.54
CA PHE A 270 -1.82 2.18 -12.24
C PHE A 270 -2.93 1.17 -11.98
N THR A 271 -2.65 -0.11 -12.25
CA THR A 271 -3.53 -1.22 -11.89
C THR A 271 -2.70 -2.40 -11.37
N LYS A 272 -3.24 -3.12 -10.39
CA LYS A 272 -2.70 -4.37 -9.88
C LYS A 272 -3.84 -5.38 -9.79
N ASN A 273 -3.88 -6.31 -10.74
CA ASN A 273 -4.96 -7.29 -10.90
C ASN A 273 -4.74 -8.56 -10.08
N THR A 274 -4.01 -8.46 -8.97
CA THR A 274 -3.66 -9.58 -8.09
C THR A 274 -3.80 -9.15 -6.64
N THR A 275 -4.38 -10.02 -5.82
CA THR A 275 -4.47 -9.85 -4.37
C THR A 275 -3.08 -9.64 -3.76
N SER A 276 -2.96 -8.67 -2.86
CA SER A 276 -1.72 -8.43 -2.11
C SER A 276 -1.91 -8.83 -0.66
N VAL A 277 -1.04 -9.71 -0.16
CA VAL A 277 -1.09 -10.18 1.22
C VAL A 277 -0.18 -9.32 2.08
N ILE A 278 -0.72 -8.76 3.16
CA ILE A 278 0.02 -8.03 4.18
C ILE A 278 -0.04 -8.85 5.46
N THR A 279 1.09 -9.47 5.82
CA THR A 279 1.15 -10.31 7.02
C THR A 279 2.51 -10.23 7.70
N GLY A 280 2.50 -10.32 9.03
CA GLY A 280 3.70 -10.23 9.84
C GLY A 280 3.40 -9.88 11.30
N ASN A 281 4.47 -9.83 12.11
CA ASN A 281 4.41 -9.40 13.51
C ASN A 281 4.78 -7.93 13.62
N ARG A 282 3.99 -7.17 14.38
CA ARG A 282 4.26 -5.77 14.76
C ARG A 282 4.63 -4.89 13.56
N MET A 283 3.92 -5.08 12.46
CA MET A 283 4.10 -4.30 11.26
C MET A 283 3.74 -2.85 11.54
N THR A 284 4.52 -1.94 10.97
CA THR A 284 4.27 -0.50 11.00
C THR A 284 3.98 0.06 9.60
N ALA A 285 4.15 -0.75 8.55
CA ALA A 285 3.88 -0.40 7.17
C ALA A 285 3.28 -1.59 6.40
N ALA A 286 2.44 -1.28 5.41
CA ALA A 286 1.98 -2.20 4.39
C ALA A 286 2.80 -1.98 3.11
N VAL A 287 3.38 -3.06 2.58
CA VAL A 287 4.20 -3.01 1.37
C VAL A 287 3.52 -3.78 0.25
N VAL A 288 3.23 -3.09 -0.85
CA VAL A 288 2.65 -3.65 -2.07
C VAL A 288 3.64 -3.52 -3.21
N ASN A 289 4.20 -4.65 -3.65
CA ASN A 289 5.20 -4.72 -4.72
C ASN A 289 4.57 -5.01 -6.09
N ASN A 290 5.38 -4.93 -7.15
CA ASN A 290 5.08 -5.41 -8.50
C ASN A 290 3.90 -4.66 -9.16
N ILE A 291 3.88 -3.33 -9.02
CA ILE A 291 2.91 -2.48 -9.69
C ILE A 291 3.56 -1.94 -10.96
N ASN A 292 3.19 -2.53 -12.09
CA ASN A 292 3.77 -2.18 -13.37
C ASN A 292 3.06 -0.95 -13.95
N VAL A 293 3.84 0.06 -14.28
CA VAL A 293 3.36 1.32 -14.84
C VAL A 293 4.16 1.63 -16.10
N SER A 294 3.49 2.01 -17.19
CA SER A 294 4.14 2.41 -18.44
C SER A 294 3.80 3.85 -18.75
N ILE A 295 4.82 4.68 -18.88
CA ILE A 295 4.70 6.09 -19.27
C ILE A 295 5.05 6.19 -20.76
N PRO A 296 4.07 6.48 -21.64
CA PRO A 296 4.29 6.42 -23.08
C PRO A 296 5.26 7.51 -23.57
N HIS A 297 5.11 8.74 -23.07
CA HIS A 297 5.90 9.89 -23.51
C HIS A 297 6.15 10.86 -22.36
N ILE A 298 7.39 11.31 -22.21
CA ILE A 298 7.81 12.43 -21.35
C ILE A 298 8.41 13.51 -22.24
N ALA A 299 7.82 14.71 -22.22
CA ALA A 299 8.37 15.86 -22.93
C ALA A 299 9.68 16.33 -22.27
N LEU A 300 10.77 16.40 -23.04
CA LEU A 300 12.07 16.93 -22.60
C LEU A 300 12.26 18.41 -22.98
N ASP A 301 11.27 18.97 -23.68
CA ASP A 301 11.25 20.32 -24.22
C ASP A 301 10.06 21.12 -23.67
N CYS A 302 9.78 21.01 -22.37
CA CYS A 302 8.70 21.67 -21.61
C CYS A 302 8.27 23.09 -22.05
N ALA A 303 9.19 23.88 -22.64
CA ALA A 303 9.01 25.22 -23.16
C ALA A 303 8.27 25.33 -24.51
N ASN A 304 8.50 24.37 -25.40
CA ASN A 304 8.11 24.39 -26.81
C ASN A 304 7.40 23.09 -27.21
N SER A 305 6.98 22.31 -26.22
CA SER A 305 6.27 21.05 -26.42
C SER A 305 4.80 21.33 -26.69
N ASP A 306 4.23 20.69 -27.70
CA ASP A 306 2.78 20.53 -27.84
C ASP A 306 2.22 19.48 -26.85
N ARG A 307 3.10 18.79 -26.10
CA ARG A 307 2.77 17.62 -25.27
C ARG A 307 2.76 17.89 -23.76
N ALA A 308 3.14 19.09 -23.30
CA ALA A 308 3.08 19.48 -21.89
C ALA A 308 2.72 20.96 -21.75
N SER A 309 1.89 21.31 -20.77
CA SER A 309 1.59 22.72 -20.47
C SER A 309 2.74 23.38 -19.68
N ALA A 310 2.93 24.69 -19.86
CA ALA A 310 3.90 25.45 -19.06
C ALA A 310 3.67 25.32 -17.54
N SER A 311 2.41 25.13 -17.11
CA SER A 311 2.04 24.87 -15.71
C SER A 311 2.48 23.50 -15.21
N ALA A 312 2.41 22.45 -16.04
CA ALA A 312 2.86 21.10 -15.68
C ALA A 312 4.38 21.05 -15.46
N CYS A 313 5.12 21.97 -16.08
CA CYS A 313 6.56 22.13 -15.89
C CYS A 313 6.92 23.09 -14.73
N GLY A 314 6.00 23.34 -13.80
CA GLY A 314 6.26 24.15 -12.60
C GLY A 314 6.03 25.66 -12.74
N GLY A 315 5.39 26.12 -13.82
CA GLY A 315 4.85 27.47 -13.92
C GLY A 315 5.87 28.61 -13.90
N LEU A 316 6.99 28.51 -14.62
CA LEU A 316 7.92 29.64 -14.74
C LEU A 316 7.49 30.63 -15.85
N PRO A 317 7.24 31.90 -15.52
CA PRO A 317 7.11 32.96 -16.50
C PRO A 317 8.49 33.24 -17.13
N THR A 318 8.54 33.27 -18.47
CA THR A 318 9.52 34.03 -19.28
C THR A 318 10.98 34.08 -18.78
N GLY A 319 11.87 33.22 -19.32
CA GLY A 319 13.31 33.57 -19.44
C GLY A 319 14.35 32.46 -19.21
N SER A 320 14.04 31.42 -18.43
CA SER A 320 15.03 30.40 -18.04
C SER A 320 14.50 28.97 -18.17
N PHE A 321 14.18 28.56 -19.39
CA PHE A 321 13.93 27.15 -19.67
C PHE A 321 15.20 26.36 -19.40
N VAL A 322 15.08 25.34 -18.55
CA VAL A 322 16.18 24.50 -18.16
C VAL A 322 16.18 23.29 -19.09
N ASN A 323 16.85 23.40 -20.22
CA ASN A 323 16.96 22.33 -21.22
C ASN A 323 18.41 22.14 -21.67
N GLN A 324 19.37 22.59 -20.87
CA GLN A 324 20.77 22.66 -21.21
C GLN A 324 21.63 21.78 -20.30
N LEU A 325 22.43 20.92 -20.92
CA LEU A 325 23.52 20.19 -20.27
C LEU A 325 24.84 20.70 -20.83
N ALA A 326 25.85 20.87 -19.98
CA ALA A 326 27.22 20.93 -20.46
C ALA A 326 27.69 19.50 -20.76
N VAL A 327 28.36 19.30 -21.89
CA VAL A 327 28.89 18.00 -22.30
C VAL A 327 30.38 18.10 -22.52
N ASP A 328 31.09 17.06 -22.13
CA ASP A 328 32.50 16.83 -22.42
C ASP A 328 32.62 15.85 -23.58
N LEU A 329 33.55 16.12 -24.48
CA LEU A 329 33.87 15.17 -25.55
C LEU A 329 34.81 14.09 -25.02
N VAL A 330 34.55 12.84 -25.40
CA VAL A 330 35.39 11.68 -25.09
C VAL A 330 35.65 10.87 -26.36
N ASN A 331 36.67 10.01 -26.31
CA ASN A 331 37.07 9.21 -27.46
C ASN A 331 35.94 8.27 -27.87
N TYR A 332 35.71 8.20 -29.19
CA TYR A 332 34.75 7.26 -29.77
C TYR A 332 35.16 5.82 -29.45
N LYS A 333 34.32 5.09 -28.73
CA LYS A 333 34.55 3.69 -28.35
C LYS A 333 33.21 2.95 -28.29
N LYS A 334 33.25 1.64 -28.59
CA LYS A 334 32.15 0.75 -28.26
C LYS A 334 32.11 0.51 -26.74
N TYR A 335 30.99 0.84 -26.10
CA TYR A 335 30.73 0.53 -24.69
C TYR A 335 29.75 -0.63 -24.56
N ASN A 336 30.03 -1.51 -23.60
CA ASN A 336 29.14 -2.57 -23.15
C ASN A 336 28.27 -2.06 -21.99
N THR A 337 27.13 -2.72 -21.78
CA THR A 337 26.29 -2.47 -20.61
C THR A 337 27.11 -2.61 -19.32
N GLY A 338 27.00 -1.60 -18.46
CA GLY A 338 27.69 -1.49 -17.20
C GLY A 338 29.05 -0.78 -17.25
N GLU A 339 29.58 -0.47 -18.43
CA GLU A 339 30.78 0.37 -18.53
C GLU A 339 30.46 1.82 -18.11
N SER A 340 31.44 2.44 -17.45
CA SER A 340 31.36 3.80 -16.92
C SER A 340 32.11 4.77 -17.84
N ILE A 341 31.51 5.93 -18.07
CA ILE A 341 32.00 6.98 -18.95
C ILE A 341 32.05 8.26 -18.13
N THR A 342 33.26 8.70 -17.79
CA THR A 342 33.50 9.89 -16.97
C THR A 342 33.89 11.08 -17.83
N PRO A 343 33.49 12.30 -17.46
CA PRO A 343 34.12 13.52 -17.98
C PRO A 343 35.63 13.46 -17.78
N ASN A 344 36.39 13.85 -18.80
CA ASN A 344 37.85 13.84 -18.83
C ASN A 344 38.47 15.21 -18.52
N GLY A 345 37.67 16.24 -18.28
CA GLY A 345 38.15 17.55 -17.82
C GLY A 345 38.96 18.28 -18.88
N ASN A 346 38.42 18.38 -20.10
CA ASN A 346 38.92 19.17 -21.22
C ASN A 346 40.24 18.70 -21.88
N SER A 347 40.82 17.57 -21.49
CA SER A 347 42.27 17.35 -21.71
C SER A 347 42.66 16.15 -22.60
N ALA A 348 41.74 15.27 -23.02
CA ALA A 348 42.10 14.05 -23.76
C ALA A 348 41.38 13.83 -25.11
N SER A 349 40.24 14.48 -25.32
CA SER A 349 39.43 14.28 -26.53
C SER A 349 38.77 15.61 -26.92
N CYS A 350 39.24 16.23 -28.00
CA CYS A 350 38.64 17.47 -28.49
C CYS A 350 38.63 17.56 -30.02
N ILE A 351 37.93 18.57 -30.53
CA ILE A 351 37.94 18.95 -31.93
C ILE A 351 39.13 19.88 -32.16
N GLU A 352 40.08 19.44 -32.97
CA GLU A 352 41.29 20.20 -33.30
C GLU A 352 41.14 20.91 -34.64
N VAL A 353 41.53 22.18 -34.68
CA VAL A 353 41.68 22.96 -35.92
C VAL A 353 43.10 23.52 -35.92
N PHE A 354 43.89 23.19 -36.95
CA PHE A 354 45.32 23.53 -37.01
C PHE A 354 46.12 23.11 -35.75
N TRP A 355 45.88 21.89 -35.24
CA TRP A 355 46.55 21.33 -34.05
C TRP A 355 46.24 22.05 -32.72
N ILE A 356 45.23 22.92 -32.72
CA ILE A 356 44.74 23.59 -31.52
C ILE A 356 43.41 22.96 -31.13
N CYS A 357 43.30 22.54 -29.88
CA CYS A 357 42.06 22.05 -29.28
C CYS A 357 41.04 23.20 -29.17
N VAL A 358 40.02 23.21 -30.02
CA VAL A 358 39.05 24.32 -30.12
C VAL A 358 37.76 24.03 -29.33
N VAL A 359 37.33 22.78 -29.28
CA VAL A 359 36.13 22.36 -28.55
C VAL A 359 36.42 21.07 -27.79
N SER A 360 36.50 21.14 -26.47
CA SER A 360 36.51 19.99 -25.58
C SER A 360 35.20 19.87 -24.81
N THR A 361 34.59 20.99 -24.46
CA THR A 361 33.25 21.05 -23.87
C THR A 361 32.29 21.87 -24.72
N ALA A 362 31.01 21.51 -24.65
CA ALA A 362 29.95 22.22 -25.37
C ALA A 362 28.69 22.32 -24.52
N LYS A 363 27.83 23.29 -24.86
CA LYS A 363 26.48 23.40 -24.33
C LYS A 363 25.54 22.64 -25.25
N PHE A 364 24.84 21.64 -24.74
CA PHE A 364 23.82 20.91 -25.46
C PHE A 364 22.44 21.35 -24.98
N GLN A 365 21.54 21.68 -25.92
CA GLN A 365 20.16 22.08 -25.64
C GLN A 365 19.16 21.16 -26.35
N MET A 366 18.14 20.71 -25.60
CA MET A 366 17.01 19.96 -26.18
C MET A 366 16.20 20.89 -27.10
N ALA A 367 16.09 20.52 -28.37
CA ALA A 367 15.24 21.22 -29.33
C ALA A 367 13.76 20.84 -29.17
N SER A 368 12.87 21.63 -29.78
CA SER A 368 11.43 21.36 -29.75
C SER A 368 11.08 19.98 -30.32
N GLY A 369 10.13 19.30 -29.68
CA GLY A 369 9.67 17.94 -29.96
C GLY A 369 10.56 16.82 -29.39
N SER A 370 11.50 17.14 -28.49
CA SER A 370 12.34 16.12 -27.83
C SER A 370 11.55 15.33 -26.78
N THR A 371 11.68 14.01 -26.78
CA THR A 371 10.90 13.11 -25.91
C THR A 371 11.74 11.99 -25.33
N LEU A 372 11.31 11.49 -24.18
CA LEU A 372 11.68 10.19 -23.65
C LEU A 372 10.46 9.27 -23.71
N ASP A 373 10.58 8.15 -24.41
CA ASP A 373 9.46 7.31 -24.82
C ASP A 373 9.56 5.92 -24.17
N GLY A 374 8.41 5.38 -23.76
CA GLY A 374 8.29 4.00 -23.27
C GLY A 374 8.91 3.73 -21.89
N LEU A 375 8.90 4.67 -20.96
CA LEU A 375 9.46 4.43 -19.62
C LEU A 375 8.57 3.46 -18.83
N ASN A 376 9.07 2.25 -18.60
CA ASN A 376 8.43 1.28 -17.71
C ASN A 376 8.95 1.43 -16.26
N LEU A 377 8.04 1.35 -15.31
CA LEU A 377 8.31 1.41 -13.88
C LEU A 377 7.73 0.16 -13.19
N ASN A 378 8.55 -0.47 -12.35
CA ASN A 378 8.11 -1.39 -11.32
C ASN A 378 8.00 -0.63 -10.00
N VAL A 379 6.77 -0.37 -9.57
CA VAL A 379 6.46 0.44 -8.39
C VAL A 379 6.20 -0.45 -7.18
N THR A 380 6.78 -0.07 -6.05
CA THR A 380 6.45 -0.55 -4.71
C THR A 380 5.77 0.58 -3.94
N PHE A 381 4.55 0.37 -3.45
CA PHE A 381 3.95 1.25 -2.45
C PHE A 381 4.33 0.73 -1.06
N SER A 382 4.94 1.59 -0.25
CA SER A 382 5.25 1.32 1.15
C SER A 382 4.58 2.38 2.00
N GLU A 383 3.38 2.05 2.49
CA GLU A 383 2.53 2.98 3.22
C GLU A 383 2.56 2.63 4.71
N ALA A 384 2.86 3.59 5.56
CA ALA A 384 2.74 3.40 7.00
C ALA A 384 1.30 3.04 7.37
N LEU A 385 1.13 2.08 8.29
CA LEU A 385 -0.20 1.60 8.68
C LEU A 385 -1.06 2.67 9.34
N ASN A 386 -0.45 3.70 9.95
CA ASN A 386 -1.16 4.84 10.51
C ASN A 386 -1.77 5.78 9.46
N MET A 387 -1.50 5.57 8.16
CA MET A 387 -2.12 6.31 7.05
C MET A 387 -3.30 5.56 6.41
N PHE A 388 -3.60 4.34 6.89
CA PHE A 388 -4.81 3.61 6.54
C PHE A 388 -5.88 3.86 7.60
N HIS A 389 -6.96 4.47 7.17
CA HIS A 389 -7.99 5.02 8.04
C HIS A 389 -9.37 4.43 7.81
N ASN A 390 -9.66 3.91 6.61
CA ASN A 390 -10.97 3.35 6.26
C ASN A 390 -10.81 1.94 5.70
N ILE A 391 -11.32 0.95 6.44
CA ILE A 391 -11.33 -0.46 6.06
C ILE A 391 -12.79 -0.92 5.99
N PRO A 392 -13.40 -0.97 4.80
CA PRO A 392 -14.74 -1.51 4.65
C PRO A 392 -14.70 -3.04 4.76
N LEU A 393 -15.45 -3.58 5.71
CA LEU A 393 -15.66 -5.01 5.91
C LEU A 393 -16.98 -5.37 5.24
N ARG A 394 -16.93 -6.13 4.14
CA ARG A 394 -18.11 -6.45 3.30
C ARG A 394 -18.45 -7.93 3.39
N GLY A 395 -19.02 -8.32 4.52
CA GLY A 395 -19.40 -9.71 4.78
C GLY A 395 -18.19 -10.65 4.95
N THR A 396 -17.03 -10.08 5.30
CA THR A 396 -15.78 -10.85 5.43
C THR A 396 -15.73 -11.58 6.75
N GLY A 397 -15.24 -12.83 6.71
CA GLY A 397 -14.86 -13.54 7.93
C GLY A 397 -13.62 -12.89 8.54
N GLY A 398 -13.51 -12.89 9.86
CA GLY A 398 -12.33 -12.35 10.53
C GLY A 398 -12.25 -12.80 11.98
N TYR A 399 -11.04 -12.76 12.53
CA TYR A 399 -10.82 -13.14 13.91
C TYR A 399 -9.75 -12.28 14.60
N LEU A 400 -9.92 -12.12 15.91
CA LEU A 400 -8.90 -11.64 16.83
C LEU A 400 -8.51 -12.79 17.74
N ALA A 401 -7.25 -13.21 17.71
CA ALA A 401 -6.75 -14.35 18.44
C ALA A 401 -5.59 -14.00 19.38
N LEU A 402 -5.44 -14.79 20.43
CA LEU A 402 -4.25 -14.85 21.27
C LEU A 402 -3.79 -16.30 21.35
N GLN A 403 -2.52 -16.55 21.01
CA GLN A 403 -1.90 -17.87 21.07
C GLN A 403 -0.49 -17.82 21.65
N ASN A 404 -0.10 -18.86 22.40
CA ASN A 404 1.23 -18.95 23.01
C ASN A 404 2.29 -19.63 22.12
N GLN A 405 1.88 -20.09 20.93
CA GLN A 405 2.70 -20.73 19.91
C GLN A 405 2.13 -20.42 18.52
N VAL A 406 2.88 -20.73 17.46
CA VAL A 406 2.38 -20.62 16.09
C VAL A 406 1.22 -21.60 15.89
N LEU A 407 0.13 -21.14 15.27
CA LEU A 407 -1.06 -21.94 15.06
C LEU A 407 -1.79 -21.50 13.80
N ARG A 408 -2.36 -22.46 13.05
CA ARG A 408 -3.29 -22.18 11.96
C ARG A 408 -4.73 -22.50 12.41
N TRP A 409 -5.51 -21.44 12.58
CA TRP A 409 -6.89 -21.55 13.03
C TRP A 409 -7.80 -22.19 11.96
N PRO A 410 -8.84 -22.95 12.34
CA PRO A 410 -9.82 -23.50 11.41
C PRO A 410 -10.46 -22.42 10.52
N GLY A 411 -10.60 -22.72 9.22
CA GLY A 411 -11.21 -21.82 8.24
C GLY A 411 -10.34 -20.63 7.80
N ALA A 412 -9.11 -20.49 8.31
CA ALA A 412 -8.14 -19.48 7.88
C ALA A 412 -7.53 -19.81 6.50
N ASN A 413 -7.11 -18.77 5.78
CA ASN A 413 -6.42 -18.91 4.49
C ASN A 413 -5.12 -19.73 4.63
N ASN A 414 -4.58 -20.24 3.50
CA ASN A 414 -3.39 -21.10 3.50
C ASN A 414 -2.13 -20.41 4.04
N ASP A 415 -2.09 -19.12 3.82
CA ASP A 415 -1.05 -18.16 4.13
C ASP A 415 -1.35 -17.36 5.41
N ASP A 416 -2.51 -17.56 6.04
CA ASP A 416 -2.84 -17.01 7.36
C ASP A 416 -2.38 -17.98 8.47
N ILE A 417 -1.15 -17.76 8.93
CA ILE A 417 -0.52 -18.52 10.01
C ILE A 417 -0.30 -17.60 11.20
N ALA A 418 -1.16 -17.71 12.20
CA ALA A 418 -1.12 -16.88 13.39
C ALA A 418 0.15 -17.14 14.21
N GLN A 419 0.92 -16.09 14.43
CA GLN A 419 2.17 -16.15 15.19
C GLN A 419 1.92 -16.07 16.69
N LYS A 420 2.88 -16.47 17.53
CA LYS A 420 2.75 -16.30 18.99
C LYS A 420 2.45 -14.84 19.36
N GLY A 421 1.46 -14.61 20.21
CA GLY A 421 0.99 -13.28 20.61
C GLY A 421 -0.44 -13.02 20.16
N TRP A 422 -0.81 -11.73 20.11
CA TRP A 422 -2.09 -11.32 19.52
C TRP A 422 -1.99 -11.29 18.00
N TRP A 423 -3.07 -11.70 17.33
CA TRP A 423 -3.15 -11.74 15.87
C TRP A 423 -4.53 -11.31 15.40
N LEU A 424 -4.59 -10.34 14.49
CA LEU A 424 -5.81 -9.90 13.82
C LEU A 424 -5.80 -10.39 12.37
N SER A 425 -6.87 -11.06 11.94
CA SER A 425 -6.97 -11.59 10.58
C SER A 425 -8.32 -11.26 9.95
N PHE A 426 -8.29 -10.91 8.67
CA PHE A 426 -9.45 -10.82 7.80
C PHE A 426 -9.29 -11.80 6.63
N LYS A 427 -10.32 -12.59 6.41
CA LYS A 427 -10.30 -13.71 5.47
C LYS A 427 -10.36 -13.25 4.02
N ASP A 428 -11.30 -12.37 3.72
CA ASP A 428 -11.56 -11.93 2.34
C ASP A 428 -10.77 -10.65 2.01
N PRO A 429 -10.37 -10.47 0.73
CA PRO A 429 -9.67 -9.27 0.30
C PRO A 429 -10.46 -7.98 0.54
N ILE A 430 -9.79 -6.99 1.13
CA ILE A 430 -10.30 -5.66 1.38
C ILE A 430 -10.14 -4.82 0.11
N ASP A 431 -11.25 -4.25 -0.35
CA ASP A 431 -11.27 -3.28 -1.45
C ASP A 431 -11.12 -1.86 -0.89
N LEU A 432 -10.06 -1.16 -1.30
CA LEU A 432 -9.77 0.22 -0.94
C LEU A 432 -10.34 1.24 -1.94
N GLY A 433 -11.00 0.77 -3.00
CA GLY A 433 -11.55 1.58 -4.08
C GLY A 433 -10.47 2.16 -4.99
N TYR A 434 -10.83 3.25 -5.68
CA TYR A 434 -9.91 3.98 -6.56
C TYR A 434 -8.95 4.83 -5.73
N LEU A 435 -7.65 4.52 -5.85
CA LEU A 435 -6.59 5.15 -5.06
C LEU A 435 -6.03 6.36 -5.81
N THR A 436 -6.17 7.56 -5.26
CA THR A 436 -5.44 8.73 -5.76
C THR A 436 -4.71 9.43 -4.64
N SER A 437 -3.52 9.93 -4.93
CA SER A 437 -2.72 10.69 -3.97
C SER A 437 -3.20 12.14 -3.90
N THR A 438 -3.20 12.72 -2.70
CA THR A 438 -3.43 14.17 -2.51
C THR A 438 -2.19 14.96 -2.93
N ASN A 439 -1.00 14.46 -2.58
CA ASN A 439 0.26 15.11 -2.89
C ASN A 439 0.92 14.51 -4.12
N ALA A 440 1.84 15.29 -4.69
CA ALA A 440 2.68 14.84 -5.76
C ALA A 440 3.74 13.84 -5.24
N ALA A 441 3.91 12.73 -5.94
CA ALA A 441 4.92 11.73 -5.64
C ALA A 441 6.33 12.21 -6.04
N ASP A 442 7.31 11.93 -5.18
CA ASP A 442 8.72 12.13 -5.50
C ASP A 442 9.24 10.99 -6.38
N ILE A 443 9.87 11.36 -7.49
CA ILE A 443 10.47 10.44 -8.47
C ILE A 443 11.99 10.57 -8.55
N SER A 444 12.61 11.34 -7.64
CA SER A 444 14.04 11.63 -7.64
C SER A 444 14.92 10.37 -7.69
N ALA A 445 14.49 9.29 -7.02
CA ALA A 445 15.18 8.00 -7.00
C ALA A 445 15.19 7.25 -8.35
N VAL A 446 14.30 7.61 -9.28
CA VAL A 446 14.21 7.00 -10.62
C VAL A 446 15.15 7.69 -11.60
N LEU A 447 15.45 8.97 -11.41
CA LEU A 447 16.23 9.77 -12.35
C LEU A 447 17.62 9.18 -12.66
N PRO A 448 18.40 8.66 -11.68
CA PRO A 448 19.68 8.01 -11.97
C PRO A 448 19.57 6.70 -12.78
N GLN A 449 18.46 5.97 -12.66
CA GLN A 449 18.18 4.77 -13.45
C GLN A 449 17.87 5.16 -14.90
N VAL A 450 17.03 6.18 -15.06
CA VAL A 450 16.70 6.76 -16.36
C VAL A 450 17.94 7.30 -17.07
N ALA A 451 18.89 7.90 -16.35
CA ALA A 451 20.17 8.34 -16.94
C ALA A 451 20.96 7.18 -17.58
N GLY A 452 20.97 6.02 -16.92
CA GLY A 452 21.57 4.81 -17.47
C GLY A 452 20.84 4.28 -18.70
N PHE A 453 19.51 4.29 -18.69
CA PHE A 453 18.68 3.87 -19.82
C PHE A 453 18.85 4.80 -21.03
N ILE A 454 18.86 6.11 -20.81
CA ILE A 454 19.17 7.12 -21.84
C ILE A 454 20.54 6.84 -22.43
N THR A 455 21.54 6.60 -21.60
CA THR A 455 22.91 6.30 -22.07
C THR A 455 22.94 5.05 -22.94
N GLN A 456 22.28 3.97 -22.53
CA GLN A 456 22.18 2.75 -23.34
C GLN A 456 21.50 3.01 -24.69
N SER A 457 20.40 3.77 -24.68
CA SER A 457 19.63 4.11 -25.88
C SER A 457 20.45 4.94 -26.87
N LEU A 458 21.13 5.99 -26.39
CA LEU A 458 21.98 6.86 -27.21
C LEU A 458 23.23 6.13 -27.73
N MET A 459 23.79 5.19 -26.97
CA MET A 459 24.94 4.39 -27.41
C MET A 459 24.56 3.36 -28.48
N ASN A 460 23.32 2.86 -28.45
CA ASN A 460 22.81 1.90 -29.43
C ASN A 460 22.21 2.56 -30.67
N SER A 461 21.86 3.84 -30.60
CA SER A 461 21.30 4.62 -31.70
C SER A 461 22.36 5.06 -32.70
N ASP A 462 21.91 5.62 -33.83
CA ASP A 462 22.81 6.30 -34.78
C ASP A 462 23.48 7.52 -34.14
N ASP A 463 24.66 7.89 -34.65
CA ASP A 463 25.42 9.03 -34.15
C ASP A 463 24.63 10.33 -34.35
N ILE A 464 24.58 11.18 -33.31
CA ILE A 464 23.91 12.48 -33.40
C ILE A 464 24.69 13.39 -34.38
N PRO A 465 24.07 13.85 -35.49
CA PRO A 465 24.78 14.63 -36.50
C PRO A 465 24.96 16.09 -36.05
N ILE A 466 26.21 16.53 -35.96
CA ILE A 466 26.59 17.92 -35.68
C ILE A 466 27.06 18.57 -36.98
N GLY A 467 26.26 19.51 -37.48
CA GLY A 467 26.56 20.23 -38.72
C GLY A 467 27.68 21.26 -38.53
N LEU A 468 28.20 21.77 -39.65
CA LEU A 468 29.30 22.75 -39.66
C LEU A 468 29.01 23.99 -38.80
N ILE A 469 27.81 24.56 -38.90
CA ILE A 469 27.42 25.78 -38.16
C ILE A 469 27.35 25.50 -36.65
N ASP A 470 26.74 24.38 -36.24
CA ASP A 470 26.66 24.00 -34.83
C ASP A 470 28.07 23.73 -34.24
N GLY A 471 28.93 23.05 -35.01
CA GLY A 471 30.29 22.74 -34.61
C GLY A 471 31.17 23.99 -34.44
N LEU A 472 31.08 24.95 -35.37
CA LEU A 472 31.76 26.24 -35.24
C LEU A 472 31.15 27.11 -34.13
N GLY A 473 29.83 27.07 -33.96
CA GLY A 473 29.14 27.79 -32.90
C GLY A 473 29.59 27.31 -31.51
N ALA A 474 29.80 26.01 -31.33
CA ALA A 474 30.31 25.44 -30.09
C ALA A 474 31.72 25.96 -29.74
N ALA A 475 32.59 26.17 -30.73
CA ALA A 475 33.90 26.81 -30.56
C ALA A 475 33.82 28.24 -30.03
N THR A 476 32.72 28.93 -30.31
CA THR A 476 32.43 30.28 -29.78
C THR A 476 31.46 30.26 -28.60
N ASN A 477 31.33 29.12 -27.90
CA ASN A 477 30.50 28.94 -26.71
C ASN A 477 28.97 29.08 -26.93
N ASN A 478 28.50 28.91 -28.17
CA ASN A 478 27.07 28.81 -28.47
C ASN A 478 26.54 27.39 -28.19
N ALA A 479 25.28 27.30 -27.78
CA ALA A 479 24.64 26.02 -27.52
C ALA A 479 24.24 25.28 -28.80
N ILE A 480 24.57 24.00 -28.87
CA ILE A 480 24.14 23.06 -29.90
C ILE A 480 22.72 22.62 -29.57
N LYS A 481 21.77 22.94 -30.45
CA LYS A 481 20.36 22.53 -30.30
C LYS A 481 20.07 21.31 -31.16
N LYS A 482 19.64 20.19 -30.55
CA LYS A 482 19.21 18.99 -31.29
C LYS A 482 17.92 18.41 -30.72
N LYS A 483 17.09 17.89 -31.62
CA LYS A 483 15.89 17.13 -31.27
C LYS A 483 16.30 15.70 -30.96
N LEU A 484 15.95 15.20 -29.78
CA LEU A 484 16.21 13.82 -29.38
C LEU A 484 14.90 13.12 -29.02
N ASN A 485 14.64 11.98 -29.64
CA ASN A 485 13.54 11.07 -29.29
C ASN A 485 14.18 9.79 -28.78
N ILE A 486 14.16 9.61 -27.46
CA ILE A 486 14.94 8.61 -26.76
C ILE A 486 14.01 7.50 -26.30
N ASP A 487 14.09 6.34 -26.95
CA ASP A 487 13.32 5.16 -26.59
C ASP A 487 14.02 4.39 -25.46
N VAL A 488 13.32 4.19 -24.35
CA VAL A 488 13.76 3.40 -23.19
C VAL A 488 12.83 2.22 -22.90
N SER A 489 11.96 1.83 -23.85
CA SER A 489 10.96 0.76 -23.74
C SER A 489 11.51 -0.62 -23.37
N SER A 490 12.78 -0.89 -23.66
CA SER A 490 13.44 -2.15 -23.30
C SER A 490 13.86 -2.24 -21.83
N GLN A 491 13.74 -1.16 -21.07
CA GLN A 491 14.23 -1.06 -19.70
C GLN A 491 13.07 -0.87 -18.71
N THR A 492 13.30 -1.21 -17.44
CA THR A 492 12.33 -0.98 -16.35
C THR A 492 13.05 -0.41 -15.14
N ALA A 493 12.63 0.77 -14.69
CA ALA A 493 13.15 1.37 -13.47
C ALA A 493 12.32 0.91 -12.26
N ASN A 494 12.94 0.85 -11.09
CA ASN A 494 12.25 0.56 -9.84
C ASN A 494 11.97 1.86 -9.07
N LEU A 495 10.75 2.01 -8.57
CA LEU A 495 10.32 3.18 -7.79
C LEU A 495 9.66 2.71 -6.50
N THR A 496 10.10 3.22 -5.36
CA THR A 496 9.37 3.03 -4.10
C THR A 496 8.71 4.33 -3.71
N LEU A 497 7.39 4.31 -3.62
CA LEU A 497 6.57 5.42 -3.16
C LEU A 497 6.24 5.19 -1.69
N ASN A 498 6.47 6.20 -0.86
CA ASN A 498 6.32 6.11 0.58
C ASN A 498 5.30 7.12 1.07
N ASN A 499 4.40 6.67 1.94
CA ASN A 499 3.53 7.53 2.75
C ASN A 499 2.74 8.54 1.91
N LEU A 500 2.18 8.09 0.79
CA LEU A 500 1.31 8.90 -0.03
C LEU A 500 -0.05 9.01 0.63
N GLN A 501 -0.41 10.23 1.05
CA GLN A 501 -1.75 10.50 1.55
C GLN A 501 -2.78 10.20 0.45
N LEU A 502 -3.67 9.24 0.74
CA LEU A 502 -4.70 8.79 -0.18
C LEU A 502 -6.00 9.59 0.05
N THR A 503 -6.63 10.07 -1.02
CA THR A 503 -7.88 10.86 -0.92
C THR A 503 -9.07 10.03 -0.46
N SER A 504 -9.02 8.70 -0.57
CA SER A 504 -10.07 7.79 -0.10
C SER A 504 -10.01 7.51 1.40
N GLN A 505 -8.97 8.02 2.07
CA GLN A 505 -8.70 7.75 3.49
C GLN A 505 -9.12 8.91 4.41
N TYR A 506 -9.91 9.90 3.94
CA TYR A 506 -10.49 10.89 4.87
C TYR A 506 -11.55 10.24 5.74
N LEU A 507 -11.53 10.59 7.03
CA LEU A 507 -12.44 10.02 8.00
C LEU A 507 -13.71 10.84 8.15
N LYS A 508 -14.84 10.14 8.26
CA LYS A 508 -16.09 10.69 8.77
C LYS A 508 -16.25 10.29 10.23
N SER A 509 -16.37 11.25 11.14
CA SER A 509 -16.55 10.98 12.57
C SER A 509 -17.76 10.06 12.84
N ASN A 510 -17.58 9.08 13.73
CA ASN A 510 -18.64 8.21 14.25
C ASN A 510 -19.26 8.79 15.54
N CYS A 511 -19.45 10.11 15.57
CA CYS A 511 -20.04 10.83 16.69
C CYS A 511 -21.16 11.74 16.20
N TYR A 512 -22.09 12.06 17.09
CA TYR A 512 -23.08 13.09 16.84
C TYR A 512 -22.45 14.49 16.90
N GLY A 513 -22.92 15.39 16.04
CA GLY A 513 -22.45 16.77 15.99
C GLY A 513 -21.04 16.92 15.40
N ASN A 514 -20.23 17.79 16.00
CA ASN A 514 -18.89 18.17 15.51
C ASN A 514 -17.75 17.48 16.26
N LEU A 515 -18.04 16.50 17.12
CA LEU A 515 -17.01 15.76 17.84
C LEU A 515 -16.23 14.86 16.86
N LYS A 516 -14.91 14.81 17.01
CA LYS A 516 -14.06 13.87 16.25
C LYS A 516 -14.00 12.49 16.88
N PHE A 517 -14.10 12.42 18.20
CA PHE A 517 -14.13 11.18 18.98
C PHE A 517 -15.12 11.31 20.14
N CYS A 518 -15.77 10.20 20.43
CA CYS A 518 -16.73 9.88 21.48
C CYS A 518 -16.54 8.39 21.72
#